data_AF-A0A961KDT7-F1
#
_entry.id   AF-A0A961KDT7-F1
#
_cell.length_a   1.000
_cell.length_b   1.000
_cell.length_c   1.000
_cell.angle_alpha   90.00
_cell.angle_beta   90.00
_cell.angle_gamma   90.00
#
_symmetry.space_group_name_H-M   'P 1'
#
loop_
_entity.id
_entity.type
_entity.pdbx_description
1 polymer ?
#
loop_
_entity_poly.entity_id
_entity_poly.type
_entity_poly.pdbx_seq_one_letter_code
_entity_poly.pdbx_strand_id
1 'polypeptide(L)'
;LTPESTYSAQMGKVIAFALEAAGAPVVKGGSGAGVAAFKALIEAHGGTLRTGADVAKITTANGRVTGVRLADGEEIATRSVLASVAPDQLYTRLLDGVDLPQDR
;
A
#
# COMPACT_ATOMS: atom_id res chain seq x y z
N LEU A 1 20.05 -6.61 -8.81
CA LEU A 1 20.85 -6.00 -9.89
C LEU A 1 22.25 -5.76 -9.34
N THR A 2 23.14 -6.75 -9.49
CA THR A 2 24.54 -6.60 -9.10
C THR A 2 25.26 -5.73 -10.15
N PRO A 3 26.33 -5.01 -9.78
CA PRO A 3 27.06 -4.11 -10.69
C PRO A 3 27.47 -4.77 -12.02
N GLU A 4 27.75 -6.07 -11.99
CA GLU A 4 28.30 -6.88 -13.08
C GLU A 4 27.29 -7.36 -14.15
N SER A 5 25.99 -7.07 -14.02
CA SER A 5 25.00 -7.54 -15.03
C SER A 5 24.99 -6.65 -16.28
N THR A 6 24.94 -7.21 -17.50
CA THR A 6 24.86 -6.45 -18.77
C THR A 6 23.75 -5.39 -18.81
N TYR A 7 22.69 -5.57 -18.01
CA TYR A 7 21.55 -4.65 -17.90
C TYR A 7 21.85 -3.39 -17.06
N SER A 8 22.84 -3.42 -16.14
CA SER A 8 23.17 -2.29 -15.26
C SER A 8 23.63 -1.06 -16.05
N ALA A 9 24.36 -1.27 -17.16
CA ALA A 9 24.80 -0.20 -18.06
C ALA A 9 23.66 0.45 -18.86
N GLN A 10 22.49 -0.21 -18.99
CA GLN A 10 21.32 0.35 -19.70
C GLN A 10 20.41 1.18 -18.78
N MET A 11 20.52 1.02 -17.45
CA MET A 11 19.70 1.79 -16.49
C MET A 11 19.90 3.29 -16.61
N GLY A 12 21.12 3.75 -16.92
CA GLY A 12 21.38 5.17 -17.18
C GLY A 12 20.58 5.72 -18.36
N LYS A 13 20.40 4.93 -19.43
CA LYS A 13 19.58 5.31 -20.58
C LYS A 13 18.09 5.32 -20.26
N VAL A 14 17.63 4.37 -19.44
CA VAL A 14 16.24 4.34 -18.96
C VAL A 14 15.94 5.56 -18.10
N ILE A 15 16.84 5.93 -17.18
CA ILE A 15 16.71 7.14 -16.36
C ILE A 15 16.71 8.40 -17.23
N ALA A 16 17.65 8.50 -18.18
CA ALA A 16 17.72 9.64 -19.09
C ALA A 16 16.46 9.78 -19.95
N PHE A 17 15.98 8.69 -20.54
CA PHE A 17 14.73 8.67 -21.31
C PHE A 17 13.52 9.03 -20.44
N ALA A 18 13.44 8.52 -19.21
CA ALA A 18 12.35 8.85 -18.29
C ALA A 18 12.37 10.33 -17.90
N LEU A 19 13.54 10.91 -17.65
CA LEU A 19 13.70 12.34 -17.36
C LEU A 19 13.34 13.22 -18.56
N GLU A 20 13.74 12.82 -19.77
CA GLU A 20 13.40 13.56 -20.99
C GLU A 20 11.90 13.49 -21.30
N ALA A 21 11.30 12.30 -21.18
CA ALA A 21 9.90 12.09 -21.52
C ALA A 21 8.91 12.61 -20.46
N ALA A 22 9.25 12.53 -19.18
CA ALA A 22 8.33 12.81 -18.07
C ALA A 22 8.83 13.87 -17.08
N GLY A 23 10.08 14.33 -17.20
CA GLY A 23 10.72 15.21 -16.23
C GLY A 23 10.97 14.54 -14.88
N ALA A 24 11.33 15.36 -13.89
CA ALA A 24 11.39 14.97 -12.49
C ALA A 24 10.55 15.95 -11.66
N PRO A 25 9.21 15.85 -11.69
CA PRO A 25 8.37 16.73 -10.90
C PRO A 25 8.65 16.51 -9.41
N VAL A 26 9.09 17.56 -8.74
CA VAL A 26 9.33 17.56 -7.29
C VAL A 26 8.19 18.34 -6.62
N VAL A 27 7.59 17.72 -5.60
CA VAL A 27 6.55 18.39 -4.80
C VAL A 27 7.16 19.62 -4.11
N LYS A 28 6.55 20.78 -4.31
CA LYS A 28 6.95 22.02 -3.62
C LYS A 28 6.85 21.80 -2.10
N GLY A 29 7.95 22.01 -1.39
CA GLY A 29 8.03 21.75 0.06
C GLY A 29 8.44 20.32 0.43
N GLY A 30 8.83 19.50 -0.55
CA GLY A 30 9.29 18.13 -0.34
C GLY A 30 8.16 17.09 -0.34
N SER A 31 8.53 15.81 -0.30
CA SER A 31 7.58 14.68 -0.38
C SER A 31 6.53 14.68 0.74
N GLY A 32 6.89 15.14 1.94
CA GLY A 32 5.98 15.29 3.07
C GLY A 32 4.81 16.24 2.79
N ALA A 33 5.02 17.29 2.00
CA ALA A 33 3.95 18.20 1.60
C ALA A 33 2.90 17.50 0.71
N GLY A 34 3.33 16.53 -0.11
CA GLY A 34 2.41 15.70 -0.91
C GLY A 34 1.54 14.81 -0.04
N VAL A 35 2.14 14.16 0.97
CA VAL A 35 1.41 13.35 1.97
C VAL A 35 0.38 14.21 2.72
N ALA A 36 0.77 15.41 3.15
CA ALA A 36 -0.13 16.34 3.83
C ALA A 36 -1.32 16.76 2.95
N ALA A 37 -1.08 16.99 1.65
CA ALA A 37 -2.14 17.33 0.71
C ALA A 37 -3.14 16.17 0.53
N PHE A 38 -2.67 14.93 0.40
CA PHE A 38 -3.56 13.76 0.34
C PHE A 38 -4.35 13.56 1.62
N LYS A 39 -3.72 13.72 2.80
CA LYS A 39 -4.42 13.67 4.09
C LYS A 39 -5.58 14.68 4.11
N ALA A 40 -5.31 15.94 3.78
CA ALA A 40 -6.33 16.99 3.76
C ALA A 40 -7.46 16.67 2.78
N LEU A 41 -7.14 16.11 1.61
CA LEU A 41 -8.14 15.70 0.62
C LEU A 41 -9.06 14.58 1.15
N ILE A 42 -8.48 13.57 1.81
CA ILE A 42 -9.24 12.46 2.40
C ILE A 42 -10.17 12.99 3.49
N GLU A 43 -9.66 13.83 4.40
CA GLU A 43 -10.43 14.42 5.49
C GLU A 43 -11.56 15.34 4.97
N ALA A 44 -11.31 16.11 3.91
CA ALA A 44 -12.31 16.95 3.26
C ALA A 44 -13.49 16.15 2.66
N HIS A 45 -13.28 14.87 2.35
CA HIS A 45 -14.32 13.96 1.86
C HIS A 45 -14.87 13.04 2.96
N GLY A 46 -14.63 13.36 4.24
CA GLY A 46 -15.15 12.62 5.39
C GLY A 46 -14.37 11.34 5.72
N GLY A 47 -13.22 11.12 5.09
CA GLY A 47 -12.33 10.03 5.44
C GLY A 47 -11.51 10.33 6.69
N THR A 48 -10.94 9.28 7.28
CA THR A 48 -10.09 9.39 8.47
C THR A 48 -8.74 8.74 8.23
N LEU A 49 -7.65 9.37 8.67
CA LEU A 49 -6.32 8.79 8.67
C LEU A 49 -5.88 8.46 10.10
N ARG A 50 -5.61 7.18 10.36
CA ARG A 50 -5.15 6.70 11.67
C ARG A 50 -3.72 6.19 11.56
N THR A 51 -2.79 6.85 12.25
CA THR A 51 -1.39 6.39 12.39
C THR A 51 -1.22 5.64 13.70
N GLY A 52 -0.28 4.69 13.76
CA GLY A 52 -0.11 3.83 14.95
C GLY A 52 -1.25 2.83 15.16
N ALA A 53 -2.13 2.67 14.17
CA ALA A 53 -3.23 1.72 14.16
C ALA A 53 -2.85 0.50 13.31
N ASP A 54 -1.92 -0.32 13.82
CA ASP A 54 -1.45 -1.50 13.10
C ASP A 54 -2.58 -2.52 12.94
N VAL A 55 -2.83 -2.98 11.72
CA VAL A 55 -3.85 -3.99 11.45
C VAL A 55 -3.24 -5.36 11.71
N ALA A 56 -3.82 -6.10 12.64
CA ALA A 56 -3.40 -7.46 12.97
C ALA A 56 -4.03 -8.50 12.02
N LYS A 57 -5.30 -8.31 11.64
CA LYS A 57 -6.03 -9.28 10.82
C LYS A 57 -7.15 -8.64 10.00
N ILE A 58 -7.38 -9.13 8.79
CA ILE A 58 -8.62 -8.92 8.04
C ILE A 58 -9.62 -9.99 8.48
N THR A 59 -10.77 -9.58 8.99
CA THR A 59 -11.80 -10.52 9.44
C THR A 59 -12.69 -10.91 8.28
N THR A 60 -13.02 -12.20 8.21
CA THR A 60 -13.90 -12.76 7.18
C THR A 60 -14.94 -13.68 7.78
N ALA A 61 -16.09 -13.79 7.11
CA ALA A 61 -17.14 -14.76 7.40
C ALA A 61 -17.71 -15.27 6.08
N ASN A 62 -17.88 -16.58 5.94
CA ASN A 62 -18.40 -17.22 4.72
C ASN A 62 -17.68 -16.76 3.44
N GLY A 63 -16.34 -16.66 3.51
CA GLY A 63 -15.51 -16.22 2.38
C GLY A 63 -15.63 -14.73 2.00
N ARG A 64 -16.24 -13.89 2.85
CA ARG A 64 -16.40 -12.45 2.62
C ARG A 64 -15.77 -11.64 3.75
N VAL A 65 -15.20 -10.49 3.41
CA VAL A 65 -14.69 -9.52 4.38
C VAL A 65 -15.82 -8.98 5.26
N THR A 66 -15.56 -8.93 6.57
CA THR A 66 -16.46 -8.35 7.58
C THR A 66 -15.83 -7.15 8.29
N GLY A 67 -14.52 -6.97 8.19
CA GLY A 67 -13.82 -5.91 8.88
C GLY A 67 -12.32 -6.11 8.96
N VAL A 68 -11.70 -5.36 9.87
CA VAL A 68 -10.31 -5.53 10.30
C VAL A 68 -10.23 -5.49 11.82
N ARG A 69 -9.25 -6.19 12.37
CA ARG A 69 -8.89 -6.13 13.78
C ARG A 69 -7.50 -5.52 13.91
N LEU A 70 -7.37 -4.51 14.76
CA LEU A 70 -6.11 -3.85 15.06
C LEU A 70 -5.30 -4.63 16.10
N ALA A 71 -4.02 -4.29 16.23
CA ALA A 71 -3.10 -4.94 17.16
C ALA A 71 -3.46 -4.71 18.64
N ASP A 72 -4.19 -3.64 18.95
CA ASP A 72 -4.73 -3.35 20.28
C ASP A 72 -6.04 -4.09 20.59
N GLY A 73 -6.57 -4.86 19.62
CA GLY A 73 -7.80 -5.63 19.73
C GLY A 73 -9.05 -4.88 19.25
N GLU A 74 -8.97 -3.61 18.85
CA GLU A 74 -10.11 -2.88 18.28
C GLU A 74 -10.56 -3.53 16.96
N GLU A 75 -11.87 -3.66 16.77
CA GLU A 75 -12.46 -4.16 15.51
C GLU A 75 -13.18 -3.05 14.76
N ILE A 76 -12.86 -2.92 13.47
CA ILE A 76 -13.47 -1.96 12.56
C ILE A 76 -14.26 -2.73 11.50
N ALA A 77 -15.59 -2.66 11.58
CA ALA A 77 -16.47 -3.34 10.63
C ALA A 77 -16.45 -2.65 9.26
N THR A 78 -16.23 -3.43 8.20
CA THR A 78 -16.30 -2.94 6.81
C THR A 78 -16.61 -4.09 5.86
N ARG A 79 -17.25 -3.78 4.73
CA ARG A 79 -17.57 -4.76 3.69
C ARG A 79 -16.42 -4.99 2.71
N SER A 80 -15.39 -4.13 2.74
CA SER A 80 -14.28 -4.18 1.79
C SER A 80 -13.02 -3.57 2.39
N VAL A 81 -11.87 -4.13 2.01
CA VAL A 81 -10.55 -3.68 2.44
C VAL A 81 -9.68 -3.53 1.20
N LEU A 82 -9.06 -2.36 1.04
CA LEU A 82 -8.00 -2.13 0.07
C LEU A 82 -6.66 -2.26 0.81
N ALA A 83 -5.91 -3.33 0.54
CA ALA A 83 -4.65 -3.61 1.21
C ALA A 83 -3.45 -3.12 0.38
N SER A 84 -2.88 -1.97 0.76
CA SER A 84 -1.63 -1.45 0.18
C SER A 84 -0.44 -1.90 1.02
N VAL A 85 -0.15 -3.20 0.99
CA VAL A 85 0.92 -3.84 1.78
C VAL A 85 1.74 -4.80 0.91
N ALA A 86 2.90 -5.24 1.41
CA ALA A 86 3.68 -6.28 0.75
C ALA A 86 2.87 -7.59 0.65
N PRO A 87 3.01 -8.38 -0.45
CA PRO A 87 2.26 -9.63 -0.62
C PRO A 87 2.42 -10.60 0.55
N ASP A 88 3.64 -10.75 1.08
CA ASP A 88 3.90 -11.60 2.25
C ASP A 88 3.05 -11.15 3.45
N GLN A 89 3.04 -9.86 3.78
CA GLN A 89 2.20 -9.33 4.87
C GLN A 89 0.71 -9.59 4.64
N LEU A 90 0.23 -9.48 3.39
CA LEU A 90 -1.15 -9.77 3.06
C LEU A 90 -1.51 -11.24 3.32
N TYR A 91 -0.74 -12.17 2.75
CA TYR A 91 -1.10 -13.59 2.74
C TYR A 91 -0.75 -14.32 4.04
N THR A 92 0.40 -14.01 4.65
CA THR A 92 0.91 -14.76 5.81
C THR A 92 0.42 -14.21 7.14
N ARG A 93 0.04 -12.93 7.18
CA ARG A 93 -0.39 -12.25 8.41
C ARG A 93 -1.83 -11.78 8.33
N LEU A 94 -2.16 -10.89 7.39
CA LEU A 94 -3.48 -10.23 7.39
C LEU A 94 -4.62 -11.19 7.03
N LEU A 95 -4.38 -12.12 6.11
CA LEU A 95 -5.34 -13.15 5.68
C LEU A 95 -5.04 -14.54 6.27
N ASP A 96 -4.26 -14.60 7.35
CA ASP A 96 -3.92 -15.87 7.99
C ASP A 96 -5.17 -16.68 8.37
N GLY A 97 -5.17 -17.95 7.97
CA GLY A 97 -6.28 -18.88 8.18
C GLY A 97 -7.54 -18.59 7.35
N VAL A 98 -7.49 -17.69 6.38
CA VAL A 98 -8.57 -17.50 5.39
C VAL A 98 -8.35 -18.48 4.24
N ASP A 99 -9.40 -19.25 3.91
CA ASP A 99 -9.39 -20.09 2.71
C ASP A 99 -9.45 -19.19 1.47
N LEU A 100 -8.30 -19.07 0.79
CA LEU A 100 -8.17 -18.23 -0.40
C LEU A 100 -8.62 -19.03 -1.63
N PRO A 101 -9.29 -18.38 -2.60
CA PRO A 101 -9.60 -19.03 -3.87
C PRO A 101 -8.31 -19.59 -4.49
N GLN A 102 -8.32 -20.88 -4.82
CA GLN A 102 -7.22 -21.50 -5.56
C GLN A 102 -7.18 -20.91 -6.97
N ASP A 103 -5.98 -20.61 -7.46
CA ASP A 103 -5.78 -20.10 -8.82
C ASP A 103 -6.37 -21.10 -9.82
N ARG A 104 -7.15 -20.59 -10.77
CA ARG A 104 -7.96 -21.40 -11.70
C ARG A 104 -7.31 -21.53 -13.06
#